data_AF-A0A0Q6XN59-F1
#
_entry.id   AF-A0A0Q6XN59-F1
#
_cell.length_a   1.000
_cell.length_b   1.000
_cell.length_c   1.000
_cell.angle_alpha   90.00
_cell.angle_beta   90.00
_cell.angle_gamma   90.00
#
_symmetry.space_group_name_H-M   'P 1'
#
loop_
_entity.id
_entity.type
_entity.pdbx_description
1 polymer ?
#
loop_
_entity_poly.entity_id
_entity_poly.type
_entity_poly.pdbx_seq_one_letter_code
_entity_poly.pdbx_strand_id
1 'polypeptide(L)'
;MELEVGVPIQKGLHQWGCEVRVTGMFEPARAIYGMDSWQAVQLAFQFISRMLEDFVSRGGKLYWQESMEPLTVGGLFASTKP
;
A
#
# COMPACT_ATOMS: atom_id res chain seq x y z
N MET A 1 3.21 -7.29 -10.88
CA MET A 1 2.45 -6.89 -9.68
C MET A 1 2.56 -5.38 -9.61
N GLU A 2 1.43 -4.69 -9.47
CA GLU A 2 1.37 -3.23 -9.42
C GLU A 2 0.71 -2.84 -8.10
N LEU A 3 1.22 -1.77 -7.47
CA LEU A 3 0.71 -1.23 -6.21
C LEU A 3 0.15 0.16 -6.50
N GLU A 4 -1.15 0.35 -6.27
CA GLU A 4 -1.82 1.63 -6.52
C GLU A 4 -2.47 2.14 -5.23
N VAL A 5 -2.27 3.44 -4.97
CA VAL A 5 -3.00 4.21 -3.96
C VAL A 5 -3.71 5.35 -4.69
N GLY A 6 -5.03 5.28 -4.72
CA GLY A 6 -5.87 6.34 -5.27
C GLY A 6 -5.79 7.62 -4.45
N VAL A 7 -6.11 8.74 -5.08
CA VAL A 7 -6.18 10.05 -4.41
C VAL A 7 -7.16 10.00 -3.24
N PRO A 8 -6.89 10.70 -2.12
CA PRO A 8 -7.81 10.77 -1.00
C PRO A 8 -9.08 11.51 -1.43
N ILE A 9 -10.22 10.87 -1.26
CA ILE A 9 -11.55 11.44 -1.57
C ILE A 9 -12.35 11.54 -0.27
N GLN A 10 -12.98 12.69 -0.04
CA GLN A 10 -13.89 12.86 1.07
C GLN A 10 -15.16 12.02 0.86
N LYS A 11 -15.49 11.17 1.83
CA LYS A 11 -16.65 10.26 1.78
C LYS A 11 -17.74 10.62 2.80
N GLY A 12 -17.43 11.50 3.76
CA GLY A 12 -18.36 12.01 4.76
C GLY A 12 -17.77 13.16 5.59
N LEU A 13 -18.48 13.59 6.63
CA LEU A 13 -17.95 14.53 7.60
C LEU A 13 -16.80 13.87 8.37
N HIS A 14 -15.60 14.46 8.32
CA HIS A 14 -14.38 13.90 8.94
C HIS A 14 -14.06 12.45 8.50
N GLN A 15 -14.37 12.11 7.25
CA GLN A 15 -14.04 10.81 6.69
C GLN A 15 -13.50 10.95 5.28
N TRP A 16 -12.24 10.55 5.11
CA TRP A 16 -11.53 10.50 3.85
C TRP A 16 -11.13 9.06 3.54
N GLY A 17 -11.05 8.70 2.27
CA GLY A 17 -10.65 7.36 1.86
C GLY A 17 -9.76 7.34 0.63
N CYS A 18 -8.79 6.43 0.63
CA CYS A 18 -7.97 6.08 -0.53
C CYS A 18 -8.33 4.67 -1.00
N GLU A 19 -8.52 4.49 -2.30
CA GLU A 19 -8.64 3.14 -2.88
C GLU A 19 -7.26 2.52 -3.03
N VAL A 20 -7.06 1.32 -2.51
CA VAL A 20 -5.83 0.55 -2.62
C VAL A 20 -6.05 -0.66 -3.51
N ARG A 21 -5.23 -0.80 -4.56
CA ARG A 21 -5.22 -1.96 -5.45
C ARG A 21 -3.83 -2.61 -5.45
N VAL A 22 -3.79 -3.93 -5.34
CA VAL A 22 -2.57 -4.71 -5.53
C VAL A 22 -2.85 -5.87 -6.46
N THR A 23 -2.46 -5.69 -7.72
CA THR A 23 -2.74 -6.63 -8.80
C THR A 23 -2.06 -7.96 -8.54
N GLY A 24 -2.83 -9.04 -8.55
CA GLY A 24 -2.34 -10.40 -8.32
C GLY A 24 -2.16 -10.81 -6.86
N MET A 25 -2.59 -9.98 -5.89
CA MET A 25 -2.68 -10.40 -4.47
C MET A 25 -4.09 -10.27 -3.91
N PHE A 26 -4.71 -9.08 -4.00
CA PHE A 26 -6.07 -8.88 -3.52
C PHE A 26 -6.86 -7.98 -4.46
N GLU A 27 -7.95 -8.56 -4.94
CA GLU A 27 -8.95 -7.92 -5.77
C GLU A 27 -10.32 -8.25 -5.15
N PRO A 28 -11.26 -7.31 -5.09
CA PRO A 28 -11.21 -5.95 -5.64
C PRO A 28 -10.40 -4.96 -4.77
N ALA A 29 -10.22 -3.74 -5.28
CA ALA A 29 -9.59 -2.63 -4.55
C ALA A 29 -10.30 -2.37 -3.21
N ARG A 30 -9.54 -2.01 -2.18
CA ARG A 30 -10.05 -1.74 -0.83
C ARG A 30 -9.96 -0.25 -0.51
N ALA A 31 -11.06 0.32 -0.01
CA ALA A 31 -11.03 1.67 0.53
C ALA A 31 -10.43 1.66 1.94
N ILE A 32 -9.38 2.45 2.15
CA ILE A 32 -8.75 2.66 3.45
C ILE A 32 -9.10 4.06 3.93
N TYR A 33 -9.67 4.15 5.13
CA TYR A 33 -10.26 5.38 5.65
C TYR A 33 -9.40 6.04 6.75
N GLY A 34 -9.41 7.36 6.77
CA GLY A 34 -8.86 8.21 7.83
C GLY A 34 -9.79 9.38 8.15
N MET A 35 -9.51 10.06 9.26
CA MET A 35 -10.21 11.27 9.72
C MET A 35 -9.99 12.46 8.78
N ASP A 36 -8.80 12.52 8.17
CA ASP A 36 -8.40 13.50 7.18
C ASP A 36 -7.71 12.83 5.98
N SER A 37 -7.45 13.62 4.93
CA SER A 37 -6.84 13.16 3.69
C SER A 37 -5.43 12.62 3.88
N TRP A 38 -4.65 13.20 4.79
CA TRP A 38 -3.28 12.79 5.06
C TRP A 38 -3.25 11.45 5.79
N GLN A 39 -4.06 11.30 6.83
CA GLN A 39 -4.20 10.06 7.57
C GLN A 39 -4.69 8.92 6.67
N ALA A 40 -5.64 9.19 5.77
CA ALA A 40 -6.13 8.17 4.82
C ALA A 40 -4.99 7.64 3.93
N VAL A 41 -4.13 8.52 3.42
CA VAL A 41 -2.96 8.14 2.61
C VAL A 41 -1.94 7.37 3.43
N GLN A 42 -1.61 7.83 4.64
CA GLN A 42 -0.66 7.13 5.52
C GLN A 42 -1.14 5.72 5.86
N LEU A 43 -2.43 5.57 6.19
CA LEU A 43 -3.03 4.26 6.48
C LEU A 43 -3.05 3.37 5.24
N ALA A 44 -3.28 3.92 4.05
CA ALA A 44 -3.22 3.17 2.80
C ALA A 44 -1.82 2.58 2.55
N PHE A 45 -0.76 3.38 2.69
CA PHE A 45 0.63 2.88 2.57
C PHE A 45 0.98 1.86 3.66
N GLN A 46 0.58 2.13 4.90
CA GLN A 46 0.82 1.19 6.01
C GLN A 46 0.08 -0.14 5.79
N PHE A 47 -1.13 -0.10 5.23
CA PHE A 47 -1.88 -1.29 4.86
C PHE A 47 -1.11 -2.12 3.83
N ILE A 48 -0.60 -1.50 2.75
CA ILE A 48 0.23 -2.18 1.75
C ILE A 48 1.47 -2.80 2.38
N SER A 49 2.22 -2.05 3.21
CA SER A 49 3.43 -2.55 3.89
C SER A 49 3.14 -3.82 4.68
N ARG A 50 2.11 -3.79 5.54
CA ARG A 50 1.74 -4.94 6.38
C ARG A 50 1.34 -6.17 5.58
N MET A 51 0.68 -5.98 4.44
CA MET A 51 0.32 -7.11 3.57
C MET A 51 1.52 -7.71 2.85
N LEU A 52 2.44 -6.88 2.37
CA LEU A 52 3.67 -7.37 1.75
C LEU A 52 4.54 -8.09 2.79
N GLU A 53 4.57 -7.60 4.03
CA GLU A 53 5.22 -8.26 5.16
C GLU A 53 4.59 -9.65 5.44
N ASP A 54 3.26 -9.74 5.51
CA ASP A 54 2.56 -11.03 5.69
C ASP A 54 2.86 -12.00 4.54
N PHE A 55 2.85 -11.53 3.29
CA PHE A 55 3.21 -12.34 2.12
C PHE A 55 4.64 -12.90 2.21
N VAL A 56 5.61 -12.05 2.55
CA VAL A 56 7.01 -12.47 2.74
C VAL A 56 7.14 -13.45 3.91
N SER A 57 6.42 -13.21 5.02
CA SER A 57 6.44 -14.08 6.19
C SER A 57 5.94 -15.51 5.89
N ARG A 58 5.08 -15.65 4.88
CA ARG A 58 4.55 -16.94 4.39
C ARG A 58 5.45 -17.61 3.35
N GLY A 59 6.66 -17.10 3.12
CA GLY A 59 7.62 -17.63 2.17
C GLY A 59 7.56 -16.97 0.78
N GLY A 60 6.72 -15.95 0.60
CA GLY A 60 6.71 -15.12 -0.59
C GLY A 60 8.04 -14.38 -0.78
N LYS A 61 8.37 -14.05 -2.02
CA LYS A 61 9.58 -13.29 -2.37
C LYS A 61 9.19 -12.14 -3.28
N LEU A 62 9.80 -10.98 -3.03
CA LEU A 62 9.60 -9.77 -3.82
C LEU A 62 10.88 -9.47 -4.59
N TYR A 63 10.72 -9.00 -5.81
CA TYR A 63 11.82 -8.66 -6.71
C TYR A 63 11.50 -7.37 -7.45
N TRP A 64 12.51 -6.58 -7.75
CA TRP A 64 12.36 -5.46 -8.68
C TRP A 64 12.10 -5.99 -10.09
N GLN A 65 11.10 -5.44 -10.77
CA GLN A 65 10.70 -5.92 -12.09
C GLN A 65 11.81 -5.79 -13.14
N GLU A 66 12.64 -4.74 -13.04
CA GLU A 66 13.70 -4.46 -14.02
C GLU A 66 14.98 -5.27 -13.75
N SER A 67 15.47 -5.28 -12.50
CA SER A 67 16.75 -5.90 -12.15
C SER A 67 16.64 -7.35 -11.68
N MET A 68 15.43 -7.82 -11.33
CA MET A 68 15.20 -9.10 -10.64
C MET A 68 15.98 -9.24 -9.33
N GLU A 69 16.46 -8.13 -8.76
CA GLU A 69 17.11 -8.14 -7.46
C GLU A 69 16.08 -8.27 -6.34
N PRO A 70 16.42 -8.95 -5.23
CA PRO A 70 15.53 -9.08 -4.08
C PRO A 70 15.10 -7.71 -3.54
N LEU A 71 13.78 -7.53 -3.43
CA LEU A 71 13.16 -6.35 -2.83
C LEU A 71 12.73 -6.66 -1.40
N THR A 72 13.08 -5.79 -0.46
CA THR A 72 12.55 -5.86 0.92
C THR A 72 11.41 -4.86 1.08
N VAL A 73 10.42 -5.19 1.92
CA VAL A 73 9.29 -4.27 2.19
C VAL A 73 9.79 -2.95 2.78
N GLY A 74 10.74 -3.02 3.72
CA GLY A 74 11.39 -1.81 4.26
C GLY A 74 12.08 -0.98 3.18
N GLY A 75 12.80 -1.61 2.25
CA GLY A 75 13.45 -0.92 1.13
C GLY A 75 12.45 -0.23 0.18
N LEU A 76 11.26 -0.80 -0.01
CA LEU A 76 10.21 -0.20 -0.83
C LEU A 76 9.68 1.12 -0.26
N PHE A 77 9.56 1.22 1.08
CA PHE A 77 8.99 2.41 1.74
C PHE A 77 10.04 3.35 2.34
N ALA A 78 11.31 2.94 2.43
CA ALA A 78 12.40 3.75 3.00
C ALA A 78 12.82 4.96 2.15
N SER A 79 12.38 5.08 0.89
CA SER A 79 12.70 6.24 0.03
C SER A 79 11.93 7.51 0.38
N THR A 80 10.94 7.42 1.28
CA THR A 80 10.19 8.57 1.78
C THR A 80 10.70 8.97 3.17
N LYS A 81 11.86 9.63 3.20
CA LYS A 81 12.12 10.55 4.32
C LYS A 81 11.21 11.77 4.14
N PRO A 82 10.51 12.23 5.19
CA PRO A 82 9.76 13.48 5.16
C PRO A 82 10.67 14.68 4.85
#